data_AF-A0A5B5VJR7-F1
#
_entry.id   AF-A0A5B5VJR7-F1
#
_cell.length_a   1.000
_cell.length_b   1.000
_cell.length_c   1.000
_cell.angle_alpha   90.00
_cell.angle_beta   90.00
_cell.angle_gamma   90.00
#
_symmetry.space_group_name_H-M   'P 1'
#
loop_
_entity.id
_entity.type
_entity.pdbx_description
1 polymer ?
#
loop_
_entity_poly.entity_id
_entity_poly.type
_entity_poly.pdbx_seq_one_letter_code
_entity_poly.pdbx_strand_id
1 'polypeptide(L)'
;MTTTEQITNVATALGWSVETDASRPGFTEFEFRQYTPAGQDFGFSVEMRNGDPDSLLQELEKYYEAYDSDYEAYLWIGTDGHGKNGAPYHIKDIVSDMEAAEAMIDTLYETLKTALK
;
A
#
# COMPACT_ATOMS: atom_id res chain seq x y z
N MET A 1 -14.74 -15.16 12.32
CA MET A 1 -13.98 -14.23 11.48
C MET A 1 -12.85 -15.01 10.87
N THR A 2 -12.74 -15.05 9.55
CA THR A 2 -11.58 -15.63 8.86
C THR A 2 -10.38 -14.68 8.92
N THR A 3 -9.16 -15.18 8.70
CA THR A 3 -7.95 -14.33 8.61
C THR A 3 -8.12 -13.24 7.54
N THR A 4 -8.68 -13.60 6.36
CA THR A 4 -8.98 -12.66 5.28
C THR A 4 -9.97 -11.57 5.73
N GLU A 5 -11.07 -11.94 6.39
CA GLU A 5 -12.04 -10.96 6.92
C GLU A 5 -11.39 -10.02 7.95
N GLN A 6 -10.51 -10.53 8.80
CA GLN A 6 -9.80 -9.72 9.80
C GLN A 6 -8.87 -8.70 9.15
N ILE A 7 -8.07 -9.13 8.17
CA ILE A 7 -7.17 -8.25 7.41
C ILE A 7 -7.97 -7.17 6.69
N THR A 8 -9.02 -7.55 5.94
CA THR A 8 -9.87 -6.60 5.21
C THR A 8 -10.53 -5.59 6.13
N ASN A 9 -11.03 -6.02 7.31
CA ASN A 9 -11.67 -5.10 8.25
C ASN A 9 -10.68 -4.10 8.88
N VAL A 10 -9.48 -4.54 9.23
CA VAL A 10 -8.42 -3.65 9.74
C VAL A 10 -8.03 -2.63 8.68
N ALA A 11 -7.75 -3.08 7.46
CA ALA A 11 -7.35 -2.20 6.36
C ALA A 11 -8.47 -1.19 5.99
N THR A 12 -9.73 -1.64 5.93
CA THR A 12 -10.88 -0.77 5.65
C THR A 12 -11.06 0.28 6.74
N ALA A 13 -10.84 -0.08 8.02
CA ALA A 13 -10.90 0.89 9.12
C ALA A 13 -9.80 1.97 9.03
N LEU A 14 -8.70 1.67 8.35
CA LEU A 14 -7.61 2.62 8.05
C LEU A 14 -7.81 3.38 6.72
N GLY A 15 -8.95 3.21 6.05
CA GLY A 15 -9.28 3.92 4.81
C GLY A 15 -8.88 3.21 3.51
N TRP A 16 -8.34 1.99 3.59
CA TRP A 16 -8.00 1.20 2.41
C TRP A 16 -9.23 0.51 1.81
N SER A 17 -9.34 0.52 0.49
CA SER A 17 -10.10 -0.48 -0.24
C SER A 17 -9.27 -1.75 -0.37
N VAL A 18 -9.90 -2.91 -0.24
CA VAL A 18 -9.22 -4.21 -0.35
C VAL A 18 -9.98 -5.10 -1.32
N GLU A 19 -9.28 -5.58 -2.34
CA GLU A 19 -9.75 -6.66 -3.22
C GLU A 19 -8.92 -7.91 -2.93
N THR A 20 -9.55 -9.09 -2.99
CA THR A 20 -8.88 -10.36 -2.71
C THR A 20 -9.10 -11.36 -3.83
N ASP A 21 -8.03 -12.01 -4.29
CA ASP A 21 -8.11 -13.12 -5.23
C ASP A 21 -7.50 -14.41 -4.63
N ALA A 22 -8.32 -15.46 -4.52
CA ALA A 22 -7.93 -16.79 -4.06
C ALA A 22 -8.08 -17.85 -5.17
N SER A 23 -8.06 -17.44 -6.43
CA SER A 23 -8.15 -18.32 -7.60
C SER A 23 -6.95 -19.27 -7.71
N ARG A 24 -5.78 -18.85 -7.23
CA ARG A 24 -4.56 -19.65 -7.21
C ARG A 24 -4.48 -20.54 -5.94
N PRO A 25 -4.47 -21.88 -6.07
CA PRO A 25 -4.42 -22.76 -4.91
C PRO A 25 -3.22 -22.49 -4.00
N GLY A 26 -3.45 -22.37 -2.70
CA GLY A 26 -2.42 -22.11 -1.71
C GLY A 26 -2.00 -20.64 -1.60
N PHE A 27 -2.67 -19.72 -2.30
CA PHE A 27 -2.40 -18.29 -2.23
C PHE A 27 -3.69 -17.49 -2.13
N THR A 28 -3.61 -16.35 -1.46
CA THR A 28 -4.63 -15.30 -1.50
C THR A 28 -3.91 -14.00 -1.72
N GLU A 29 -4.11 -13.39 -2.88
CA GLU A 29 -3.63 -12.05 -3.19
C GLU A 29 -4.55 -11.03 -2.53
N PHE A 30 -3.96 -9.98 -1.96
CA PHE A 30 -4.63 -8.81 -1.42
C PHE A 30 -4.13 -7.60 -2.17
N GLU A 31 -5.04 -6.90 -2.85
CA GLU A 31 -4.77 -5.62 -3.48
C GLU A 31 -5.33 -4.51 -2.58
N PHE A 32 -4.42 -3.69 -2.05
CA PHE A 32 -4.73 -2.54 -1.22
C PHE A 32 -4.73 -1.29 -2.08
N ARG A 33 -5.80 -0.49 -2.02
CA ARG A 33 -5.89 0.80 -2.70
C ARG A 33 -6.37 1.92 -1.78
N GLN A 34 -5.76 3.08 -1.87
CA GLN A 34 -6.18 4.30 -1.18
C GLN A 34 -5.67 5.54 -1.92
N TYR A 35 -6.41 6.64 -1.87
CA TYR A 35 -5.91 7.90 -2.42
C TYR A 35 -4.87 8.52 -1.47
N THR A 36 -3.76 8.99 -2.03
CA THR A 36 -2.80 9.83 -1.29
C THR A 36 -3.42 11.20 -0.97
N PRO A 37 -2.82 12.01 -0.06
CA PRO A 37 -3.31 13.36 0.24
C PRO A 37 -3.42 14.30 -0.97
N ALA A 38 -2.56 14.17 -1.98
CA ALA A 38 -2.65 14.93 -3.23
C ALA A 38 -3.66 14.33 -4.23
N GLY A 39 -4.32 13.23 -3.89
CA GLY A 39 -5.35 12.59 -4.70
C GLY A 39 -4.81 11.62 -5.75
N GLN A 40 -3.57 11.13 -5.61
CA GLN A 40 -3.05 10.07 -6.45
C GLN A 40 -3.71 8.74 -6.07
N ASP A 41 -4.16 7.97 -7.06
CA ASP A 41 -4.65 6.60 -6.87
C ASP A 41 -3.45 5.69 -6.58
N PHE A 42 -3.24 5.38 -5.29
CA PHE A 42 -2.13 4.55 -4.82
C PHE A 42 -2.64 3.14 -4.49
N GLY A 43 -1.91 2.13 -4.95
CA GLY A 43 -2.21 0.75 -4.60
C GLY A 43 -1.08 -0.21 -4.88
N PHE A 44 -1.14 -1.35 -4.20
CA PHE A 44 -0.15 -2.41 -4.29
C PHE A 44 -0.76 -3.75 -3.88
N SER A 45 -0.12 -4.83 -4.32
CA SER A 45 -0.54 -6.20 -4.00
C SER A 45 0.49 -6.95 -3.17
N VAL A 46 0.01 -7.77 -2.25
CA VAL A 46 0.80 -8.76 -1.49
C VAL A 46 0.07 -10.09 -1.40
N GLU A 47 0.79 -11.17 -1.11
CA GLU A 47 0.22 -12.51 -1.08
C GLU A 47 0.29 -13.15 0.31
N MET A 48 -0.82 -13.74 0.74
CA MET A 48 -0.88 -14.67 1.86
C MET A 48 -0.76 -16.11 1.36
N ARG A 49 0.20 -16.87 1.89
CA ARG A 49 0.47 -18.26 1.52
C ARG A 49 -0.25 -19.21 2.46
N ASN A 50 -1.03 -20.16 1.92
CA ASN A 50 -1.71 -21.23 2.67
C ASN A 50 -2.56 -20.75 3.87
N GLY A 51 -3.09 -19.52 3.83
CA GLY A 51 -3.84 -18.94 4.94
C GLY A 51 -3.00 -18.50 6.14
N ASP A 52 -1.67 -18.43 5.99
CA ASP A 52 -0.72 -18.04 7.03
C ASP A 52 -0.56 -16.51 7.09
N PRO A 53 -1.05 -15.82 8.14
CA PRO A 53 -0.91 -14.36 8.26
C PRO A 53 0.54 -13.88 8.34
N ASP A 54 1.46 -14.68 8.88
CA ASP A 54 2.88 -14.30 8.97
C ASP A 54 3.50 -14.15 7.58
N SER A 55 3.06 -14.96 6.62
CA SER A 55 3.51 -14.85 5.24
C SER A 55 3.09 -13.54 4.58
N LEU A 56 1.89 -13.04 4.90
CA LEU A 56 1.40 -11.75 4.41
C LEU A 56 2.15 -10.59 5.07
N LEU A 57 2.39 -10.66 6.39
CA LEU A 57 3.17 -9.67 7.12
C LEU A 57 4.59 -9.55 6.58
N GLN A 58 5.22 -10.67 6.20
CA GLN A 58 6.54 -10.66 5.56
C GLN A 58 6.54 -10.01 4.17
N GLU A 59 5.50 -10.21 3.36
CA GLU A 59 5.41 -9.55 2.05
C GLU A 59 5.13 -8.04 2.20
N LEU A 60 4.31 -7.65 3.18
CA LEU A 60 4.09 -6.23 3.53
C LEU A 60 5.36 -5.56 4.02
N GLU A 61 6.11 -6.21 4.92
CA GLU A 61 7.37 -5.67 5.43
C GLU A 61 8.38 -5.48 4.29
N LYS A 62 8.52 -6.47 3.38
CA LYS A 62 9.39 -6.33 2.20
C LYS A 62 8.94 -5.19 1.29
N TYR A 63 7.63 -5.03 1.07
CA TYR A 63 7.12 -3.94 0.25
C TYR A 63 7.42 -2.58 0.88
N TYR A 64 7.19 -2.45 2.19
CA TYR A 64 7.51 -1.25 2.97
C TYR A 64 9.02 -0.93 2.95
N GLU A 65 9.89 -1.89 3.26
CA GLU A 65 11.34 -1.69 3.27
C GLU A 65 11.93 -1.36 1.89
N ALA A 66 11.25 -1.76 0.82
CA ALA A 66 11.66 -1.47 -0.55
C ALA A 66 11.01 -0.19 -1.12
N TYR A 67 10.06 0.42 -0.41
CA TYR A 67 9.40 1.64 -0.85
C TYR A 67 10.39 2.80 -0.80
N ASP A 68 10.50 3.54 -1.90
CA ASP A 68 11.37 4.70 -2.03
C ASP A 68 10.52 5.88 -2.52
N SER A 69 10.20 6.79 -1.59
CA SER A 69 9.36 7.96 -1.90
C SER A 69 9.97 8.87 -2.97
N ASP A 70 11.30 8.95 -3.06
CA ASP A 70 11.98 9.75 -4.10
C ASP A 70 11.83 9.09 -5.47
N TYR A 71 11.99 7.76 -5.53
CA TYR A 71 11.78 7.00 -6.76
C TYR A 71 10.31 7.06 -7.21
N GLU A 72 9.36 6.87 -6.29
CA GLU A 72 7.94 6.99 -6.58
C GLU A 72 7.59 8.41 -7.04
N ALA A 73 8.13 9.45 -6.40
CA ALA A 73 7.90 10.83 -6.79
C ALA A 73 8.46 11.10 -8.20
N TYR A 74 9.63 10.56 -8.53
CA TYR A 74 10.24 10.66 -9.86
C TYR A 74 9.31 10.14 -10.96
N LEU A 75 8.53 9.07 -10.71
CA LEU A 75 7.56 8.54 -11.68
C LEU A 75 6.47 9.56 -12.04
N TRP A 76 6.21 10.56 -11.18
CA TRP A 76 5.21 11.61 -11.37
C TRP A 76 5.78 12.95 -11.81
N ILE A 77 7.09 13.04 -12.01
CA ILE A 77 7.74 14.21 -12.59
C ILE A 77 7.66 14.12 -14.14
N GLY A 78 7.24 15.22 -14.75
CA GLY A 78 7.19 15.46 -16.18
C GLY A 78 8.53 15.91 -16.75
N THR A 79 8.65 15.90 -18.09
CA THR A 79 9.90 16.30 -18.76
C THR A 79 10.22 17.79 -18.62
N ASP A 80 9.28 18.60 -18.15
CA ASP A 80 9.46 20.02 -17.83
C ASP A 80 9.93 20.26 -16.39
N GLY A 81 10.08 19.21 -15.58
CA GLY A 81 10.49 19.29 -14.18
C GLY A 81 9.35 19.55 -13.20
N HIS A 82 8.09 19.42 -13.63
CA HIS A 82 6.90 19.62 -12.79
C HIS A 82 6.02 18.37 -12.73
N GLY A 83 5.04 18.34 -11.82
CA GLY A 83 4.12 17.20 -11.73
C GLY A 83 3.35 16.95 -13.02
N LYS A 84 3.18 15.68 -13.38
CA LYS A 84 2.36 15.22 -14.50
C LYS A 84 1.15 14.42 -14.01
N ASN A 85 0.19 14.15 -14.90
CA ASN A 85 -0.96 13.28 -14.63
C ASN A 85 -1.80 13.66 -13.40
N GLY A 86 -1.84 14.95 -13.04
CA GLY A 86 -2.58 15.44 -11.88
C GLY A 86 -1.76 15.51 -10.58
N ALA A 87 -0.49 15.11 -10.58
CA ALA A 87 0.41 15.32 -9.45
C ALA A 87 0.65 16.82 -9.18
N PRO A 88 1.04 17.19 -7.94
CA PRO A 88 1.38 18.55 -7.58
C PRO A 88 2.42 19.20 -8.49
N TYR A 89 2.29 20.51 -8.76
CA TYR A 89 3.18 21.22 -9.68
C TYR A 89 4.63 21.29 -9.19
N HIS A 90 4.85 21.48 -7.89
CA HIS A 90 6.20 21.55 -7.32
C HIS A 90 6.70 20.17 -6.91
N ILE A 91 7.92 19.82 -7.30
CA ILE A 91 8.56 18.53 -6.97
C ILE A 91 8.47 18.21 -5.47
N LYS A 92 8.73 19.19 -4.60
CA LYS A 92 8.65 19.01 -3.14
C LYS A 92 7.28 18.51 -2.67
N ASP A 93 6.20 18.93 -3.33
CA ASP A 93 4.84 18.57 -2.94
C ASP A 93 4.50 17.17 -3.46
N ILE A 94 5.15 16.71 -4.53
CA ILE A 94 5.09 15.31 -5.01
C ILE A 94 5.83 14.39 -4.04
N VAL A 95 7.05 14.77 -3.62
CA VAL A 95 7.84 14.01 -2.66
C VAL A 95 7.08 13.87 -1.34
N SER A 96 6.54 14.97 -0.80
CA SER A 96 5.73 14.92 0.43
C SER A 96 4.47 14.06 0.29
N ASP A 97 3.91 13.92 -0.91
CA ASP A 97 2.78 13.02 -1.13
C ASP A 97 3.21 11.55 -1.11
N MET A 98 4.39 11.22 -1.64
CA MET A 98 4.93 9.85 -1.61
C MET A 98 5.49 9.48 -0.22
N GLU A 99 6.00 10.43 0.55
CA GLU A 99 6.30 10.23 1.99
C GLU A 99 5.02 9.94 2.78
N ALA A 100 3.90 10.60 2.42
CA ALA A 100 2.61 10.30 3.04
C ALA A 100 2.11 8.89 2.67
N ALA A 101 2.28 8.46 1.42
CA ALA A 101 1.98 7.10 1.00
C ALA A 101 2.82 6.06 1.77
N GLU A 102 4.12 6.32 1.97
CA GLU A 102 4.99 5.49 2.80
C GLU A 102 4.45 5.35 4.23
N ALA A 103 4.08 6.47 4.86
CA ALA A 103 3.51 6.46 6.21
C ALA A 103 2.16 5.71 6.29
N MET A 104 1.37 5.73 5.21
CA MET A 104 0.13 4.95 5.11
C MET A 104 0.42 3.44 5.07
N ILE A 105 1.47 3.01 4.37
CA ILE A 105 1.92 1.61 4.32
C ILE A 105 2.40 1.17 5.71
N ASP A 106 3.25 1.96 6.37
CA ASP A 106 3.75 1.67 7.72
C ASP A 106 2.60 1.51 8.72
N THR A 107 1.63 2.44 8.69
CA THR A 107 0.43 2.38 9.52
C THR A 107 -0.36 1.10 9.29
N LEU A 108 -0.53 0.68 8.02
CA LEU A 108 -1.21 -0.57 7.68
C LEU A 108 -0.45 -1.77 8.23
N TYR A 109 0.86 -1.84 8.00
CA TYR A 109 1.72 -2.94 8.43
C TYR A 109 1.72 -3.10 9.95
N GLU A 110 2.01 -2.06 10.72
CA GLU A 110 2.10 -2.15 12.19
C GLU A 110 0.74 -2.42 12.84
N THR A 111 -0.36 -1.92 12.25
CA THR A 111 -1.71 -2.23 12.73
C THR A 111 -2.06 -3.70 12.47
N LEU A 112 -1.79 -4.22 11.28
CA LEU A 112 -2.01 -5.65 10.96
C LEU A 112 -1.14 -6.55 11.82
N LYS A 113 0.13 -6.22 12.00
CA LYS A 113 1.08 -6.93 12.87
C LYS A 113 0.63 -6.97 14.33
N THR A 114 -0.08 -5.95 14.78
CA THR A 114 -0.68 -5.93 16.13
C THR A 114 -1.96 -6.76 16.18
N ALA A 115 -2.80 -6.67 15.16
CA ALA A 115 -4.10 -7.34 15.12
C ALA A 115 -4.01 -8.86 14.88
N LEU A 116 -3.01 -9.33 14.14
CA LEU A 116 -2.85 -10.73 13.73
C LEU A 116 -2.04 -11.59 14.72
N LYS A 117 -1.68 -11.02 15.88
CA LYS A 117 -1.03 -11.72 16.99
C LYS A 117 -2.00 -12.53 17.85
#